data_AF-A0A6P6SDX8-F1
#
_entry.id   AF-A0A6P6SDX8-F1
#
_cell.length_a   1.000
_cell.length_b   1.000
_cell.length_c   1.000
_cell.angle_alpha   90.00
_cell.angle_beta   90.00
_cell.angle_gamma   90.00
#
_symmetry.space_group_name_H-M   'P 1'
#
loop_
_entity.id
_entity.type
_entity.pdbx_description
1 polymer ?
#
loop_
_entity_poly.entity_id
_entity_poly.type
_entity_poly.pdbx_seq_one_letter_code
_entity_poly.pdbx_strand_id
1 'polypeptide(L)'
;MTKICKLLGLTPPVEVHDEREMDRVLGIDGIELIGINNRNLETFKVDISNTKNLLQGERGRIIRERGIIVVGESGLFTPADIAYVQEAGVKAINAIHTSFWKISMVMVEEC
;
A
#
# COMPACT_ATOMS: atom_id res chain seq x y z
N MET A 1 -5.77 14.86 -9.25
CA MET A 1 -6.59 13.99 -8.38
C MET A 1 -6.53 14.45 -6.93
N THR A 2 -5.37 14.38 -6.26
CA THR A 2 -5.20 14.72 -4.83
C THR A 2 -5.77 16.09 -4.44
N LYS A 3 -5.57 17.13 -5.25
CA LYS A 3 -6.14 18.47 -5.02
C LYS A 3 -7.67 18.48 -4.94
N ILE A 4 -8.34 17.75 -5.84
CA ILE A 4 -9.82 17.66 -5.87
C ILE A 4 -10.31 16.86 -4.65
N CYS A 5 -9.67 15.74 -4.34
CA CYS A 5 -10.04 14.94 -3.18
C CYS A 5 -9.89 15.75 -1.88
N LYS A 6 -8.83 16.54 -1.74
CA LYS A 6 -8.65 17.45 -0.60
C LYS A 6 -9.77 18.49 -0.49
N LEU A 7 -10.20 19.08 -1.61
CA LEU A 7 -11.35 19.99 -1.62
C LEU A 7 -12.65 19.32 -1.17
N LEU A 8 -12.76 18.00 -1.35
CA LEU A 8 -13.90 17.19 -0.93
C LEU A 8 -13.72 16.56 0.46
N GLY A 9 -12.60 16.81 1.16
CA GLY A 9 -12.30 16.19 2.45
C GLY A 9 -11.96 14.69 2.36
N LEU A 10 -11.51 14.21 1.20
CA LEU A 10 -11.17 12.82 0.93
C LEU A 10 -9.64 12.63 0.86
N THR A 11 -9.17 11.49 1.39
CA THR A 11 -7.78 11.03 1.25
C THR A 11 -7.75 9.78 0.37
N PRO A 12 -7.48 9.91 -0.94
CA PRO A 12 -7.45 8.76 -1.83
C PRO A 12 -6.10 8.03 -1.69
N PRO A 13 -6.08 6.69 -1.65
CA PRO A 13 -4.84 5.96 -1.87
C PRO A 13 -4.38 6.17 -3.31
N VAL A 14 -3.08 6.38 -3.50
CA VAL A 14 -2.47 6.28 -4.83
C VAL A 14 -1.85 4.90 -4.95
N GLU A 15 -2.39 4.07 -5.84
CA GLU A 15 -1.93 2.71 -6.05
C GLU A 15 -0.64 2.65 -6.86
N VAL A 16 0.28 1.77 -6.44
CA VAL A 16 1.54 1.48 -7.12
C VAL A 16 1.78 -0.03 -7.18
N HIS A 17 2.46 -0.47 -8.23
CA HIS A 17 2.80 -1.87 -8.50
C HIS A 17 4.30 -2.09 -8.61
N ASP A 18 5.06 -1.07 -9.02
CA ASP A 18 6.51 -1.18 -9.25
C ASP A 18 7.30 0.04 -8.76
N GLU A 19 8.62 -0.05 -8.87
CA GLU A 19 9.56 0.97 -8.43
C GLU A 19 9.38 2.30 -9.15
N ARG A 20 9.07 2.27 -10.45
CA ARG A 20 8.92 3.48 -11.28
C ARG A 20 7.66 4.22 -10.92
N GLU A 21 6.58 3.50 -10.62
CA GLU A 21 5.35 4.05 -10.06
C GLU A 21 5.60 4.67 -8.70
N MET A 22 6.28 3.98 -7.79
CA MET A 22 6.63 4.52 -6.49
C MET A 22 7.46 5.81 -6.62
N ASP A 23 8.47 5.84 -7.48
CA ASP A 23 9.31 7.04 -7.67
C ASP A 23 8.49 8.24 -8.18
N ARG A 24 7.54 8.00 -9.11
CA ARG A 24 6.63 9.05 -9.57
C ARG A 24 5.72 9.56 -8.45
N VAL A 25 5.16 8.65 -7.64
CA VAL A 25 4.27 9.00 -6.53
C VAL A 25 5.00 9.80 -5.45
N LEU A 26 6.23 9.42 -5.11
CA LEU A 26 7.05 10.17 -4.15
C LEU A 26 7.45 11.56 -4.65
N GLY A 27 7.37 11.82 -5.96
CA GLY A 27 7.52 13.15 -6.55
C GLY A 27 6.28 14.04 -6.44
N ILE A 28 5.13 13.51 -5.99
CA ILE A 28 3.88 14.28 -5.85
C ILE A 28 3.82 14.91 -4.46
N ASP A 29 3.61 16.22 -4.41
CA ASP A 29 3.41 16.93 -3.16
C ASP A 29 2.08 16.57 -2.48
N GLY A 30 2.15 16.36 -1.17
CA GLY A 30 0.97 16.14 -0.33
C GLY A 30 0.30 14.78 -0.51
N ILE A 31 1.05 13.76 -0.93
CA ILE A 31 0.65 12.35 -0.80
C ILE A 31 0.66 11.97 0.68
N GLU A 32 -0.43 11.34 1.12
CA GLU A 32 -0.63 10.92 2.51
C GLU A 32 -0.88 9.40 2.61
N LEU A 33 -1.31 8.77 1.51
CA LEU A 33 -1.73 7.38 1.47
C LEU A 33 -1.28 6.72 0.16
N ILE A 34 -0.55 5.62 0.25
CA ILE A 34 -0.09 4.79 -0.89
C ILE A 34 -0.64 3.38 -0.72
N GLY A 35 -1.24 2.84 -1.77
CA GLY A 35 -1.63 1.42 -1.85
C GLY A 35 -0.60 0.64 -2.65
N ILE A 36 -0.06 -0.46 -2.10
CA ILE A 36 0.79 -1.39 -2.86
C ILE A 36 -0.05 -2.57 -3.29
N ASN A 37 -0.32 -2.65 -4.60
CA ASN A 37 -1.09 -3.74 -5.17
C ASN A 37 -0.15 -4.88 -5.60
N ASN A 38 -0.12 -5.95 -4.81
CA ASN A 38 0.75 -7.10 -5.07
C ASN A 38 0.28 -7.95 -6.26
N ARG A 39 -0.86 -7.62 -6.90
CA ARG A 39 -1.35 -8.30 -8.10
C ARG A 39 -0.85 -7.58 -9.35
N ASN A 40 -0.11 -8.29 -10.19
CA ASN A 40 0.14 -7.84 -11.55
C ASN A 40 -1.16 -7.94 -12.38
N LEU A 41 -1.64 -6.82 -12.91
CA LEU A 41 -2.94 -6.76 -13.60
C LEU A 41 -2.95 -7.40 -15.01
N GLU A 42 -1.78 -7.62 -15.61
CA GLU A 42 -1.66 -8.27 -16.92
C GLU A 42 -1.65 -9.79 -16.81
N THR A 43 -1.00 -10.32 -15.77
CA THR A 43 -0.76 -11.76 -15.58
C THR A 43 -1.62 -12.37 -14.47
N PHE A 44 -2.26 -11.54 -13.65
CA PHE A 44 -3.00 -11.90 -12.44
C PHE A 44 -2.17 -12.62 -11.37
N LYS A 45 -0.85 -12.69 -11.53
CA LYS A 45 0.05 -13.23 -10.52
C LYS A 45 0.13 -12.29 -9.33
N VAL A 46 0.23 -12.87 -8.15
CA VAL A 46 0.30 -12.14 -6.88
C VAL A 46 1.64 -12.45 -6.21
N ASP A 47 2.36 -11.41 -5.80
CA ASP A 47 3.65 -11.54 -5.11
C ASP A 47 3.77 -10.47 -4.00
N ILE A 48 3.60 -10.92 -2.75
CA ILE A 48 3.68 -10.03 -1.58
C ILE A 48 5.12 -9.58 -1.27
N SER A 49 6.13 -10.22 -1.86
CA SER A 49 7.52 -9.77 -1.71
C SER A 49 7.76 -8.39 -2.36
N ASN A 50 6.92 -8.03 -3.33
CA ASN A 50 6.93 -6.71 -3.97
C ASN A 50 6.78 -5.58 -2.94
N THR A 51 5.88 -5.75 -1.97
CA THR A 51 5.70 -4.78 -0.87
C THR A 51 7.02 -4.52 -0.15
N LYS A 52 7.75 -5.59 0.21
CA LYS A 52 9.04 -5.44 0.88
C LYS A 52 10.05 -4.75 -0.03
N ASN A 53 10.10 -5.09 -1.32
CA ASN A 53 11.05 -4.50 -2.27
C ASN A 53 10.82 -2.99 -2.44
N LEU A 54 9.56 -2.54 -2.50
CA LEU A 54 9.19 -1.13 -2.67
C LEU A 54 9.43 -0.30 -1.40
N LEU A 55 9.32 -0.90 -0.21
CA LEU A 55 9.50 -0.21 1.08
C LEU A 55 10.93 -0.29 1.63
N GLN A 56 11.85 -0.94 0.91
CA GLN A 56 13.27 -0.96 1.27
C GLN A 56 14.02 0.28 0.78
N GLY A 57 15.20 0.51 1.36
CA GLY A 57 16.13 1.56 0.92
C GLY A 57 15.54 2.97 1.01
N GLU A 58 15.83 3.77 -0.02
CA GLU A 58 15.51 5.20 -0.05
C GLU A 58 14.01 5.50 -0.09
N ARG A 59 13.23 4.73 -0.85
CA ARG A 59 11.77 4.90 -0.94
C ARG A 59 11.12 4.74 0.43
N GLY A 60 11.46 3.67 1.14
CA GLY A 60 11.00 3.45 2.51
C GLY A 60 11.42 4.55 3.47
N ARG A 61 12.64 5.09 3.33
CA ARG A 61 13.12 6.21 4.14
C ARG A 61 12.26 7.45 3.91
N ILE A 62 12.03 7.84 2.65
CA ILE A 62 11.19 8.99 2.29
C ILE A 62 9.75 8.81 2.80
N ILE A 63 9.16 7.62 2.63
CA ILE A 63 7.82 7.30 3.12
C ILE A 63 7.72 7.53 4.63
N ARG A 64 8.68 7.01 5.40
CA ARG A 64 8.72 7.18 6.87
C ARG A 64 8.94 8.63 7.27
N GLU A 65 9.89 9.33 6.65
CA GLU A 65 10.20 10.74 6.96
C GLU A 65 9.01 11.67 6.67
N ARG A 66 8.21 11.36 5.64
CA ARG A 66 7.01 12.13 5.28
C ARG A 66 5.75 11.67 6.01
N GLY A 67 5.81 10.59 6.80
CA GLY A 67 4.65 10.03 7.49
C GLY A 67 3.56 9.50 6.55
N ILE A 68 3.93 9.02 5.37
CA ILE A 68 2.98 8.48 4.39
C ILE A 68 2.49 7.11 4.89
N ILE A 69 1.17 6.93 4.95
CA ILE A 69 0.56 5.65 5.31
C ILE A 69 0.62 4.71 4.11
N VAL A 70 1.09 3.48 4.32
CA VAL A 70 1.11 2.44 3.29
C VAL A 70 0.05 1.38 3.59
N VAL A 71 -0.74 1.07 2.56
CA VAL A 71 -1.75 0.02 2.55
C VAL A 71 -1.25 -1.14 1.71
N GLY A 72 -1.21 -2.35 2.26
CA GLY A 72 -0.92 -3.57 1.50
C GLY A 72 -2.18 -4.15 0.88
N GLU A 73 -2.15 -4.44 -0.43
CA GLU A 73 -3.32 -4.90 -1.18
C GLU A 73 -3.03 -6.17 -1.98
N SER A 74 -4.05 -7.03 -2.11
CA SER A 74 -4.00 -8.36 -2.74
C SER A 74 -3.00 -9.33 -2.09
N GLY A 75 -3.38 -10.62 -2.02
CA GLY A 75 -2.42 -11.68 -1.65
C GLY A 75 -2.18 -11.90 -0.16
N LEU A 76 -2.91 -11.22 0.72
CA LEU A 76 -2.77 -11.31 2.18
C LEU A 76 -3.87 -12.22 2.74
N PHE A 77 -3.60 -13.52 2.85
CA PHE A 77 -4.60 -14.54 3.19
C PHE A 77 -4.45 -15.07 4.62
N THR A 78 -3.22 -15.05 5.12
CA THR A 78 -2.85 -15.67 6.37
C THR A 78 -2.27 -14.63 7.32
N PRO A 79 -2.30 -14.89 8.64
CA PRO A 79 -1.57 -14.04 9.61
C PRO A 79 -0.08 -13.91 9.29
N ALA A 80 0.54 -14.92 8.66
CA ALA A 80 1.94 -14.86 8.24
C ALA A 80 2.14 -13.85 7.10
N ASP A 81 1.22 -13.77 6.13
CA ASP A 81 1.29 -12.78 5.06
C ASP A 81 1.14 -11.37 5.63
N ILE A 82 0.23 -11.20 6.59
CA ILE A 82 0.03 -9.94 7.31
C ILE A 82 1.32 -9.57 8.03
N ALA A 83 1.85 -10.43 8.90
CA ALA A 83 3.11 -10.18 9.62
C ALA A 83 4.26 -9.80 8.67
N TYR A 84 4.39 -10.50 7.54
CA TYR A 84 5.41 -10.21 6.54
C TYR A 84 5.36 -8.78 5.99
N VAL A 85 4.16 -8.27 5.64
CA VAL A 85 4.02 -6.90 5.13
C VAL A 85 4.07 -5.85 6.24
N GLN A 86 3.63 -6.20 7.45
CA GLN A 86 3.74 -5.34 8.63
C GLN A 86 5.21 -5.05 8.96
N GLU A 87 6.07 -6.08 8.95
CA GLU A 87 7.52 -5.94 9.12
C GLU A 87 8.16 -5.02 8.07
N ALA A 88 7.58 -4.94 6.87
CA ALA A 88 8.03 -4.03 5.82
C ALA A 88 7.59 -2.56 6.04
N GLY A 89 6.67 -2.31 6.98
CA GLY A 89 6.16 -0.97 7.32
C GLY A 89 4.73 -0.69 6.87
N VAL A 90 3.98 -1.70 6.40
CA VAL A 90 2.55 -1.54 6.07
C VAL A 90 1.73 -1.30 7.34
N LYS A 91 0.85 -0.29 7.31
CA LYS A 91 0.02 0.14 8.45
C LYS A 91 -1.45 -0.23 8.34
N ALA A 92 -1.90 -0.58 7.15
CA ALA A 92 -3.24 -1.09 6.94
C ALA A 92 -3.24 -2.11 5.79
N ILE A 93 -4.21 -3.00 5.78
CA ILE A 93 -4.41 -3.94 4.67
C ILE A 93 -5.79 -3.73 4.05
N ASN A 94 -5.83 -3.77 2.72
CA ASN A 94 -7.07 -3.80 1.97
C ASN A 94 -7.35 -5.24 1.54
N ALA A 95 -8.12 -5.97 2.35
CA ALA A 95 -8.51 -7.33 2.06
C ALA A 95 -9.79 -7.36 1.21
N ILE A 96 -9.70 -7.00 -0.07
CA ILE A 96 -10.77 -7.34 -1.02
C ILE A 96 -10.49 -8.76 -1.51
N HIS A 97 -11.26 -9.72 -0.98
CA HIS A 97 -11.13 -11.12 -1.35
C HIS A 97 -12.39 -11.64 -2.04
N THR A 98 -12.23 -12.38 -3.15
CA THR A 98 -13.31 -13.06 -3.87
C THR A 98 -14.03 -14.13 -3.04
N SER A 99 -13.50 -14.48 -1.87
CA SER A 99 -14.06 -15.47 -0.94
C SER A 99 -14.95 -14.87 0.14
N PHE A 100 -14.81 -13.57 0.41
CA PHE A 100 -15.58 -12.85 1.42
C PHE A 100 -15.94 -11.48 0.86
N TRP A 101 -17.21 -11.29 0.50
CA TRP A 101 -17.80 -10.01 0.07
C TRP A 101 -17.88 -8.99 1.23
N LYS A 102 -16.78 -8.80 1.97
CA LYS A 102 -16.72 -7.92 3.12
C LYS A 102 -15.52 -6.98 2.96
N ILE A 103 -15.80 -5.76 2.50
CA ILE A 103 -14.80 -4.69 2.48
C ILE A 103 -14.46 -4.38 3.95
N SER A 104 -13.23 -4.68 4.35
CA SER A 104 -12.74 -4.38 5.69
C SER A 104 -11.32 -3.83 5.55
N MET A 105 -11.14 -2.54 5.80
CA MET A 105 -9.80 -1.99 6.01
C MET A 105 -9.40 -2.37 7.43
N VAL A 106 -8.35 -3.18 7.56
CA VAL A 106 -7.86 -3.59 8.88
C VAL A 106 -6.62 -2.77 9.17
N MET A 107 -6.69 -1.95 10.22
CA MET A 107 -5.52 -1.28 10.75
C MET A 107 -4.61 -2.33 11.38
N VAL A 108 -3.34 -2.28 11.00
CA VAL A 108 -2.30 -3.01 11.69
C VAL A 108 -1.97 -2.23 12.94
N GLU A 109 -2.38 -2.73 14.11
CA GLU A 109 -1.88 -2.20 15.37
C GLU A 109 -0.45 -2.72 15.62
N GLU A 110 0.41 -1.86 16.17
CA GLU A 110 1.74 -2.25 16.64
C GLU A 110 1.57 -3.07 17.93
N CYS A 111 2.09 -4.30 17.96
CA CYS A 111 2.27 -5.07 19.20
C CYS A 111 3.40 -4.49 20.06
#